data_AF-A0A9X2VX33-F1
#
_entry.id   AF-A0A9X2VX33-F1
#
_cell.length_a   1.000
_cell.length_b   1.000
_cell.length_c   1.000
_cell.angle_alpha   90.00
_cell.angle_beta   90.00
_cell.angle_gamma   90.00
#
_symmetry.space_group_name_H-M   'P 1'
#
loop_
_entity.id
_entity.type
_entity.pdbx_description
1 polymer ?
#
loop_
_entity_poly.entity_id
_entity_poly.type
_entity_poly.pdbx_seq_one_letter_code
_entity_poly.pdbx_strand_id
1 'polypeptide(L)'
;MSGNGPNPGDVAIVLRMMETFDLRLEDLVAGAVARVVPTFAEVDPLVREWVPGPSRRIYGTYWDRIVTWWGERRLDEPTVVEVQELIEHVRETAVVRRSSNGGKGAALHAYYALACVYRYAVEVDILTARQTLRRCHQAQ
;
A
#
# COMPACT_ATOMS: atom_id res chain seq x y z
N MET A 1 -36.38 -12.21 -13.75
CA MET A 1 -35.19 -12.39 -12.89
C MET A 1 -34.21 -13.26 -13.66
N SER A 2 -33.47 -12.69 -14.61
CA SER A 2 -32.46 -13.45 -15.38
C SER A 2 -31.12 -13.27 -14.67
N GLY A 3 -30.60 -14.37 -14.15
CA GLY A 3 -29.40 -14.40 -13.32
C GLY A 3 -28.16 -13.98 -14.10
N ASN A 4 -27.38 -13.10 -13.49
CA ASN A 4 -26.03 -12.69 -13.91
C ASN A 4 -25.04 -13.82 -13.62
N GLY A 5 -25.24 -14.98 -14.24
CA GLY A 5 -24.31 -16.12 -14.16
C GLY A 5 -23.10 -15.87 -15.06
N PRO A 6 -21.93 -16.45 -14.74
CA PRO A 6 -20.75 -16.34 -15.59
C PRO A 6 -21.05 -16.88 -16.98
N ASN A 7 -20.58 -16.17 -18.01
CA ASN A 7 -20.77 -16.58 -19.40
C ASN A 7 -20.16 -17.98 -19.61
N PRO A 8 -20.92 -18.96 -20.14
CA PRO A 8 -20.41 -20.31 -20.37
C PRO A 8 -19.13 -20.37 -21.22
N GLY A 9 -18.96 -19.41 -22.15
CA GLY A 9 -17.74 -19.29 -22.96
C GLY A 9 -16.50 -18.92 -22.14
N ASP A 10 -16.64 -17.97 -21.22
CA ASP A 10 -15.55 -17.55 -20.32
C ASP A 10 -15.16 -18.72 -19.40
N VAL A 11 -16.15 -19.45 -18.90
CA VAL A 11 -15.94 -20.65 -18.07
C VAL A 11 -15.16 -21.72 -18.83
N ALA A 12 -15.51 -21.99 -20.10
CA ALA A 12 -14.80 -22.96 -20.93
C ALA A 12 -13.34 -22.56 -21.20
N ILE A 13 -13.07 -21.27 -21.41
CA ILE A 13 -11.70 -20.75 -21.58
C ILE A 13 -10.88 -20.97 -20.32
N VAL A 14 -11.41 -20.60 -19.15
CA VAL A 14 -10.72 -20.77 -17.87
C VAL A 14 -10.41 -22.24 -17.59
N LEU A 15 -11.39 -23.14 -17.81
CA LEU A 15 -11.18 -24.58 -17.63
C LEU A 15 -10.08 -25.13 -18.54
N ARG A 16 -10.02 -24.68 -19.80
CA ARG A 16 -8.96 -25.09 -20.74
C ARG A 16 -7.58 -24.56 -20.33
N MET A 17 -7.50 -23.34 -19.81
CA MET A 17 -6.24 -22.81 -19.27
C MET A 17 -5.78 -23.63 -18.06
N MET A 18 -6.68 -23.92 -17.12
CA MET A 18 -6.38 -24.74 -15.95
C MET A 18 -5.85 -26.12 -16.33
N GLU A 19 -6.47 -26.78 -17.31
CA GLU A 19 -6.00 -28.06 -17.86
C GLU A 19 -4.60 -27.93 -18.49
N THR A 20 -4.34 -26.85 -19.24
CA THR A 20 -3.05 -26.62 -19.91
C THR A 20 -1.91 -26.42 -18.90
N PHE A 21 -2.19 -25.77 -17.78
CA PHE A 21 -1.20 -25.47 -16.73
C PHE A 21 -1.14 -26.51 -15.60
N ASP A 22 -1.92 -27.60 -15.70
CA ASP A 22 -2.11 -28.60 -14.64
C ASP A 22 -2.49 -27.98 -13.28
N LEU A 23 -3.34 -26.96 -13.32
CA LEU A 23 -3.81 -26.24 -12.13
C LEU A 23 -5.19 -26.75 -11.73
N ARG A 24 -5.37 -26.99 -10.43
CA ARG A 24 -6.69 -27.24 -9.84
C ARG A 24 -7.29 -25.96 -9.27
N LEU A 25 -8.60 -26.00 -9.01
CA LEU A 25 -9.28 -24.86 -8.38
C LEU A 25 -8.69 -24.59 -6.99
N GLU A 26 -8.31 -25.64 -6.27
CA GLU A 26 -7.67 -25.54 -4.96
C GLU A 26 -6.32 -24.84 -5.05
N ASP A 27 -5.54 -25.06 -6.11
CA ASP A 27 -4.24 -24.40 -6.33
C ASP A 27 -4.41 -22.91 -6.62
N LEU A 28 -5.48 -22.53 -7.34
CA LEU A 28 -5.83 -21.13 -7.57
C LEU A 28 -6.26 -20.44 -6.27
N VAL A 29 -7.09 -21.09 -5.47
CA VAL A 29 -7.52 -20.58 -4.16
C VAL A 29 -6.34 -20.50 -3.20
N ALA A 30 -5.50 -21.53 -3.16
CA ALA A 30 -4.31 -21.57 -2.33
C ALA A 30 -3.29 -20.51 -2.76
N GLY A 31 -3.03 -20.32 -4.06
CA GLY A 31 -2.16 -19.27 -4.58
C GLY A 31 -2.70 -17.86 -4.30
N ALA A 32 -4.02 -17.68 -4.36
CA ALA A 32 -4.66 -16.42 -3.98
C ALA A 32 -4.56 -16.13 -2.48
N VAL A 33 -4.64 -17.15 -1.63
CA VAL A 33 -4.57 -17.03 -0.16
C VAL A 33 -3.12 -16.98 0.36
N ALA A 34 -2.18 -17.66 -0.31
CA ALA A 34 -0.80 -17.83 0.13
C ALA A 34 0.07 -16.58 -0.11
N ARG A 35 -0.46 -15.53 -0.73
CA ARG A 35 0.26 -14.26 -0.79
C ARG A 35 0.24 -13.60 0.59
N VAL A 36 1.23 -13.95 1.39
CA VAL A 36 1.50 -13.28 2.66
C VAL A 36 1.86 -11.83 2.33
N VAL A 37 0.95 -10.91 2.65
CA VAL A 37 1.24 -9.48 2.53
C VAL A 37 2.27 -9.15 3.61
N PRO A 38 3.43 -8.59 3.24
CA PRO A 38 4.47 -8.25 4.19
C PRO A 38 4.04 -7.11 5.10
N THR A 39 4.79 -6.95 6.18
CA THR A 39 4.61 -5.91 7.18
C THR A 39 5.24 -4.57 6.76
N PHE A 40 4.89 -3.48 7.46
CA PHE A 40 5.53 -2.19 7.24
C PHE A 40 7.04 -2.23 7.51
N ALA A 41 7.49 -2.97 8.53
CA ALA A 41 8.90 -3.10 8.86
C ALA A 41 9.69 -3.85 7.77
N GLU A 42 9.09 -4.89 7.18
CA GLU A 42 9.73 -5.66 6.09
C GLU A 42 9.83 -4.84 4.80
N VAL A 43 8.84 -3.99 4.52
CA VAL A 43 8.77 -3.22 3.28
C VAL A 43 9.54 -1.89 3.33
N ASP A 44 9.72 -1.30 4.52
CA ASP A 44 10.45 -0.04 4.71
C ASP A 44 11.83 0.03 3.99
N PRO A 45 12.75 -0.94 4.16
CA PRO A 45 14.05 -0.86 3.49
C PRO A 45 13.93 -0.87 1.95
N LEU A 46 12.97 -1.63 1.42
CA LEU A 46 12.72 -1.75 -0.02
C LEU A 46 12.13 -0.46 -0.61
N VAL A 47 11.19 0.16 0.11
CA VAL A 47 10.62 1.47 -0.27
C VAL A 47 11.70 2.54 -0.26
N ARG A 48 12.57 2.54 0.76
CA ARG A 48 13.69 3.49 0.83
C ARG A 48 14.58 3.35 -0.39
N GLU A 49 14.95 2.13 -0.78
CA GLU A 49 15.76 1.89 -1.97
C GLU A 49 15.06 2.36 -3.26
N TRP A 50 13.78 2.03 -3.42
CA TRP A 50 12.98 2.35 -4.61
C TRP A 50 12.75 3.86 -4.81
N VAL A 51 12.60 4.63 -3.73
CA VAL A 51 12.34 6.08 -3.81
C VAL A 51 13.63 6.87 -4.09
N PRO A 52 13.63 7.84 -5.03
CA PRO A 52 14.79 8.70 -5.30
C PRO A 52 15.30 9.47 -4.08
N GLY A 53 16.61 9.71 -4.03
CA GLY A 53 17.30 10.34 -2.90
C GLY A 53 16.68 11.64 -2.35
N PRO A 54 16.27 12.62 -3.19
CA PRO A 54 15.63 13.84 -2.71
C PRO A 54 14.33 13.59 -1.94
N SER A 55 13.45 12.74 -2.47
CA SER A 55 12.18 12.37 -1.82
C SER A 55 12.41 11.52 -0.57
N ARG A 56 13.40 10.62 -0.60
CA ARG A 56 13.81 9.80 0.56
C ARG A 56 14.19 10.66 1.76
N ARG A 57 14.90 11.78 1.53
CA ARG A 57 15.27 12.73 2.61
C ARG A 57 14.06 13.43 3.24
N ILE A 58 13.03 13.70 2.45
CA ILE A 58 11.80 14.35 2.92
C ILE A 58 10.93 13.34 3.69
N TYR A 59 10.79 12.12 3.17
CA TYR A 59 9.87 11.12 3.69
C TYR A 59 10.44 10.25 4.81
N GLY A 60 11.77 10.16 4.95
CA GLY A 60 12.43 9.26 5.90
C GLY A 60 11.88 9.33 7.31
N THR A 61 11.78 10.53 7.89
CA THR A 61 11.24 10.72 9.25
C THR A 61 9.79 10.27 9.37
N TYR A 62 8.99 10.34 8.30
CA TYR A 62 7.60 9.88 8.34
C TYR A 62 7.49 8.37 8.17
N TRP A 63 8.39 7.74 7.40
CA TRP A 63 8.48 6.28 7.39
C TRP A 63 8.92 5.73 8.74
N ASP A 64 9.87 6.38 9.43
CA ASP A 64 10.26 5.98 10.79
C ASP A 64 9.04 6.01 11.74
N ARG A 65 8.18 7.03 11.63
CA ARG A 65 6.93 7.13 12.40
C ARG A 65 5.91 6.06 12.02
N ILE A 66 5.75 5.78 10.73
CA ILE A 66 4.87 4.71 10.24
C ILE A 66 5.32 3.35 10.79
N VAL A 67 6.61 3.03 10.70
CA VAL A 67 7.18 1.78 11.23
C VAL A 67 7.07 1.71 12.75
N THR A 68 7.24 2.83 13.45
CA THR A 68 7.01 2.87 14.91
C THR A 68 5.58 2.49 15.27
N TRP A 69 4.61 2.92 14.46
CA TRP A 69 3.20 2.71 14.78
C TRP A 69 2.63 1.38 14.27
N TRP A 70 3.08 0.93 13.09
CA TRP A 70 2.53 -0.22 12.37
C TRP A 70 3.59 -1.22 11.90
N GLY A 71 4.82 -1.17 12.42
CA GLY A 71 5.94 -1.98 11.95
C GLY A 71 5.60 -3.47 11.76
N GLU A 72 4.95 -4.08 12.75
CA GLU A 72 4.55 -5.50 12.73
C GLU A 72 3.23 -5.78 12.00
N ARG A 73 2.49 -4.74 11.60
CA ARG A 73 1.21 -4.90 10.88
C ARG A 73 1.46 -5.13 9.42
N ARG A 74 0.63 -5.97 8.79
CA ARG A 74 0.65 -6.17 7.35
C ARG A 74 0.14 -4.93 6.62
N LEU A 75 0.60 -4.70 5.38
CA LEU A 75 0.17 -3.53 4.60
C LEU A 75 -1.36 -3.48 4.35
N ASP A 76 -2.04 -4.62 4.37
CA ASP A 76 -3.48 -4.77 4.13
C ASP A 76 -4.34 -4.64 5.40
N GLU A 77 -3.73 -4.50 6.58
CA GLU A 77 -4.45 -4.41 7.85
C GLU A 77 -4.93 -3.00 8.25
N PRO A 78 -4.18 -1.90 8.01
CA PRO A 78 -4.64 -0.57 8.41
C PRO A 78 -5.94 -0.15 7.74
N THR A 79 -6.89 0.30 8.56
CA THR A 79 -8.16 0.85 8.11
C THR A 79 -8.01 2.32 7.73
N VAL A 80 -8.98 2.85 6.98
CA VAL A 80 -9.02 4.27 6.61
C VAL A 80 -9.05 5.19 7.84
N VAL A 81 -9.73 4.77 8.91
CA VAL A 81 -9.82 5.54 10.16
C VAL A 81 -8.44 5.61 10.82
N GLU A 82 -7.74 4.49 10.93
CA GLU A 82 -6.40 4.45 11.52
C GLU A 82 -5.39 5.27 10.69
N VAL A 83 -5.54 5.31 9.36
CA VAL A 83 -4.78 6.23 8.52
C VAL A 83 -5.04 7.68 8.86
N GLN A 84 -6.30 8.07 9.08
CA GLN A 84 -6.62 9.44 9.49
C GLN A 84 -6.03 9.77 10.86
N GLU A 85 -6.12 8.84 11.82
CA GLU A 85 -5.51 8.96 13.15
C GLU A 85 -3.99 9.14 13.05
N LEU A 86 -3.33 8.37 12.17
CA LEU A 86 -1.89 8.50 11.93
C LEU A 86 -1.52 9.92 11.48
N ILE A 87 -2.21 10.41 10.47
CA ILE A 87 -1.93 11.71 9.88
C ILE A 87 -2.23 12.85 10.87
N GLU A 88 -3.29 12.72 11.65
CA GLU A 88 -3.65 13.71 12.67
C GLU A 88 -2.63 13.74 13.80
N HIS A 89 -2.21 12.58 14.32
CA HIS A 89 -1.17 12.53 15.34
C HIS A 89 0.16 13.14 14.84
N VAL A 90 0.53 12.92 13.58
CA VAL A 90 1.70 13.60 13.00
C VAL A 90 1.51 15.12 12.94
N ARG A 91 0.29 15.59 12.65
CA ARG A 91 -0.06 17.03 12.64
C ARG A 91 0.13 17.64 14.02
N GLU A 92 -0.40 17.00 15.05
CA GLU A 92 -0.41 17.48 16.44
C GLU A 92 0.98 17.44 17.07
N THR A 93 1.78 16.42 16.75
CA THR A 93 3.15 16.25 17.25
C THR A 93 4.20 16.97 16.41
N ALA A 94 3.79 17.75 15.41
CA ALA A 94 4.70 18.50 14.57
C ALA A 94 5.40 19.60 15.38
N VAL A 95 6.73 19.70 15.24
CA VAL A 95 7.52 20.72 15.95
C VAL A 95 7.05 22.12 15.56
N VAL A 96 6.56 22.86 16.55
CA VAL A 96 6.10 24.24 16.36
C VAL A 96 7.30 25.18 16.31
N ARG A 97 7.48 25.85 15.17
CA ARG A 97 8.47 26.90 14.92
C ARG A 97 7.74 28.20 14.57
N ARG A 98 8.44 29.33 14.56
CA ARG A 98 7.87 30.65 14.19
C ARG A 98 7.13 30.65 12.84
N SER A 99 7.56 29.83 11.90
CA SER A 99 6.95 29.64 10.56
C SER A 99 6.07 28.39 10.45
N SER A 100 5.73 27.75 11.57
CA SER A 100 4.91 26.53 11.54
C SER A 100 3.49 26.85 11.07
N ASN A 101 3.05 26.15 10.03
CA ASN A 101 1.67 26.21 9.54
C ASN A 101 0.74 25.26 10.31
N GLY A 102 0.90 25.19 11.64
CA GLY A 102 0.11 24.30 12.51
C GLY A 102 0.21 22.81 12.15
N GLY A 103 1.40 22.35 11.74
CA GLY A 103 1.63 20.93 11.42
C GLY A 103 1.05 20.44 10.08
N LYS A 104 0.34 21.27 9.31
CA LYS A 104 -0.27 20.89 8.01
C LYS A 104 0.72 20.27 7.03
N GLY A 105 1.93 20.85 6.93
CA GLY A 105 2.99 20.30 6.07
C GLY A 105 3.47 18.93 6.53
N ALA A 106 3.55 18.70 7.84
CA ALA A 106 3.94 17.41 8.40
C ALA A 106 2.88 16.33 8.12
N ALA A 107 1.60 16.66 8.32
CA ALA A 107 0.48 15.79 7.96
C ALA A 107 0.51 15.41 6.47
N LEU A 108 0.72 16.40 5.59
CA LEU A 108 0.79 16.17 4.16
C LEU A 108 1.97 15.29 3.76
N HIS A 109 3.15 15.50 4.35
CA HIS A 109 4.31 14.67 4.08
C HIS A 109 4.16 13.25 4.63
N ALA A 110 3.51 13.04 5.77
CA ALA A 110 3.16 11.72 6.26
C ALA A 110 2.23 10.98 5.31
N TYR A 111 1.21 11.68 4.79
CA TYR A 111 0.30 11.12 3.80
C TYR A 111 1.05 10.69 2.53
N TYR A 112 1.93 11.55 2.00
CA TYR A 112 2.71 11.20 0.81
C TYR A 112 3.72 10.07 1.07
N ALA A 113 4.35 10.04 2.25
CA ALA A 113 5.24 8.96 2.64
C ALA A 113 4.50 7.61 2.65
N LEU A 114 3.31 7.57 3.27
CA LEU A 114 2.45 6.38 3.28
C LEU A 114 1.97 6.00 1.88
N ALA A 115 1.51 6.97 1.08
CA ALA A 115 1.08 6.74 -0.29
C ALA A 115 2.22 6.20 -1.18
N CYS A 116 3.47 6.55 -0.89
CA CYS A 116 4.63 6.01 -1.56
C CYS A 116 4.90 4.53 -1.18
N VAL A 117 4.65 4.12 0.08
CA VAL A 117 4.69 2.69 0.49
C VAL A 117 3.64 1.88 -0.30
N TYR A 118 2.39 2.33 -0.31
CA TYR A 118 1.32 1.63 -1.04
C TYR A 118 1.56 1.58 -2.54
N ARG A 119 2.13 2.64 -3.14
CA ARG A 119 2.48 2.62 -4.56
C ARG A 119 3.57 1.61 -4.86
N TYR A 120 4.63 1.56 -4.05
CA TYR A 120 5.64 0.52 -4.18
C TYR A 120 5.00 -0.86 -4.12
N ALA A 121 4.15 -1.10 -3.12
CA ALA A 121 3.46 -2.37 -2.96
C ALA A 121 2.59 -2.74 -4.17
N VAL A 122 1.97 -1.78 -4.86
CA VAL A 122 1.26 -2.06 -6.12
C VAL A 122 2.20 -2.29 -7.30
N GLU A 123 3.29 -1.53 -7.39
CA GLU A 123 4.24 -1.63 -8.50
C GLU A 123 4.98 -2.99 -8.52
N VAL A 124 5.28 -3.55 -7.35
CA VAL A 124 5.86 -4.90 -7.22
C VAL A 124 4.80 -5.98 -6.97
N ASP A 125 3.57 -5.68 -7.38
CA ASP A 125 2.36 -6.47 -7.28
C ASP A 125 1.90 -6.85 -5.87
N ILE A 126 2.66 -6.67 -4.77
CA ILE A 126 2.28 -7.05 -3.38
C ILE A 126 0.79 -6.78 -3.07
N LEU A 127 0.30 -5.61 -3.44
CA LEU A 127 -1.12 -5.23 -3.36
C LEU A 127 -1.69 -4.99 -4.76
N THR A 128 -3.00 -5.19 -4.93
CA THR A 128 -3.68 -4.83 -6.18
C THR A 128 -4.05 -3.34 -6.18
N ALA A 129 -3.95 -2.68 -7.35
CA ALA A 129 -4.19 -1.25 -7.55
C ALA A 129 -5.53 -0.68 -7.04
N ARG A 130 -6.50 -1.54 -6.66
CA ARG A 130 -7.78 -1.16 -6.06
C ARG A 130 -7.61 -0.35 -4.75
N GLN A 131 -6.41 -0.32 -4.17
CA GLN A 131 -6.13 0.25 -2.85
C GLN A 131 -5.25 1.52 -2.83
N THR A 132 -4.78 2.07 -3.96
CA THR A 132 -3.71 3.09 -3.91
C THR A 132 -4.12 4.52 -4.19
N LEU A 133 -3.80 5.38 -3.21
CA LEU A 133 -3.86 6.84 -3.23
C LEU A 133 -2.82 7.40 -4.22
N ARG A 134 -3.29 8.07 -5.27
CA ARG A 134 -2.45 8.56 -6.38
C ARG A 134 -1.66 9.84 -6.04
N ARG A 135 -0.41 9.88 -6.54
CA ARG A 135 0.58 10.99 -6.72
C ARG A 135 1.63 11.21 -5.60
N CYS A 136 2.85 10.66 -5.78
CA CYS A 136 4.11 11.29 -5.32
C CYS A 136 4.99 11.76 -6.52
N HIS A 137 4.49 11.76 -7.76
CA HIS A 137 5.31 12.09 -8.95
C HIS A 137 5.17 13.55 -9.38
N GLN A 138 5.23 14.53 -8.48
CA GLN A 138 5.57 15.92 -8.81
C GLN A 138 6.22 16.61 -7.60
N ALA A 139 7.52 16.42 -7.48
CA ALA A 139 8.41 17.36 -6.80
C ALA A 139 9.64 17.51 -7.70
N GLN A 140 9.50 18.39 -8.69
CA GLN A 140 10.62 19.09 -9.35
C GLN A 140 10.78 20.43 -8.65
#